data_AF-A0A7R9MAW9-F1
#
_entry.id   AF-A0A7R9MAW9-F1
#
_cell.length_a   1.000
_cell.length_b   1.000
_cell.length_c   1.000
_cell.angle_alpha   90.00
_cell.angle_beta   90.00
_cell.angle_gamma   90.00
#
_symmetry.space_group_name_H-M   'P 1'
#
loop_
_entity.id
_entity.type
_entity.pdbx_description
1 polymer ?
#
loop_
_entity_poly.entity_id
_entity_poly.type
_entity_poly.pdbx_seq_one_letter_code
_entity_poly.pdbx_strand_id
1 'polypeptide(L)'
;MSSDLSAFLSDKCVLITGGTGFVGKALVEKILRSVPDVKTVFLLLRPKSGQTAEKRLKQLLANSVFDAIRRLDGQQLAKVVAVCGDVTHEELGLNPLDRHALQDAVHVVFNCAATIRFDEPLRRALIGCQCVTFGCGLELSLIYERFPQIVSFFVSIMDITPQSVGDLLIEGKTKQVFGVRTDPSLVFVRSKDRITAGDGAKSHEMRGKAVLSTQTNCALFEFLQSVGVPTHFVGRVGGASHPDADRSFVAKNCAMIPIEWVARRVATGSYLKRHANVKEGYRFAPLKLETFFKDDANHDPFWSEESLIGARLEANGLLIDAARVKQMLEMTKTVFEVIERVWQTANHALIDMKIEFGVIDGNGKKEIVVADVIDNDS
;
A
#
# COMPACT_ATOMS: atom_id res chain seq x y z
N MET A 1 -22.59 15.59 11.68
CA MET A 1 -22.50 15.34 10.24
C MET A 1 -22.06 13.89 10.06
N SER A 2 -22.91 13.06 9.46
CA SER A 2 -22.58 11.68 9.12
C SER A 2 -21.38 11.68 8.17
N SER A 3 -20.36 10.85 8.42
CA SER A 3 -19.27 10.67 7.46
C SER A 3 -19.78 9.94 6.22
N ASP A 4 -19.19 10.17 5.05
CA ASP A 4 -19.56 9.47 3.80
C ASP A 4 -19.60 7.95 3.97
N LEU A 5 -18.72 7.40 4.82
CA LEU A 5 -18.68 5.98 5.20
C LEU A 5 -19.91 5.54 6.01
N SER A 6 -20.38 6.36 6.97
CA SER A 6 -21.55 6.03 7.78
C SER A 6 -22.82 6.05 6.96
N ALA A 7 -22.97 7.02 6.05
CA ALA A 7 -24.08 7.03 5.10
C ALA A 7 -24.02 5.82 4.15
N PHE A 8 -22.83 5.46 3.67
CA PHE A 8 -22.66 4.34 2.74
C PHE A 8 -22.94 2.96 3.37
N LEU A 9 -22.59 2.75 4.65
CA LEU A 9 -22.70 1.45 5.32
C LEU A 9 -23.93 1.29 6.24
N SER A 10 -24.76 2.34 6.39
CA SER A 10 -26.02 2.26 7.15
C SER A 10 -26.91 1.13 6.62
N ASP A 11 -27.46 0.33 7.52
CA ASP A 11 -28.39 -0.78 7.26
C ASP A 11 -27.85 -1.91 6.35
N LYS A 12 -26.55 -1.86 6.01
CA LYS A 12 -25.89 -2.87 5.17
C LYS A 12 -25.32 -4.01 6.01
N CYS A 13 -25.32 -5.20 5.43
CA CYS A 13 -24.48 -6.30 5.89
C CYS A 13 -23.15 -6.31 5.14
N VAL A 14 -22.06 -6.50 5.86
CA VAL A 14 -20.69 -6.43 5.35
C VAL A 14 -20.00 -7.76 5.57
N LEU A 15 -19.34 -8.31 4.54
CA LEU A 15 -18.42 -9.45 4.68
C LEU A 15 -16.98 -8.96 4.70
N ILE A 16 -16.21 -9.40 5.69
CA ILE A 16 -14.79 -9.07 5.83
C ILE A 16 -13.96 -10.36 5.82
N THR A 17 -13.04 -10.48 4.87
CA THR A 17 -11.99 -11.51 4.91
C THR A 17 -10.75 -10.96 5.61
N GLY A 18 -9.95 -11.82 6.24
CA GLY A 18 -8.72 -11.38 6.90
C GLY A 18 -8.92 -10.48 8.13
N GLY A 19 -10.13 -10.44 8.70
CA GLY A 19 -10.46 -9.55 9.82
C GLY A 19 -9.71 -9.82 11.13
N THR A 20 -9.00 -10.96 11.25
CA THR A 20 -8.09 -11.19 12.38
C THR A 20 -6.72 -10.52 12.21
N GLY A 21 -6.40 -10.06 11.01
CA GLY A 21 -5.16 -9.34 10.68
C GLY A 21 -5.12 -7.94 11.27
N PHE A 22 -3.97 -7.27 11.16
CA PHE A 22 -3.77 -5.91 11.69
C PHE A 22 -4.75 -4.89 11.09
N VAL A 23 -4.83 -4.82 9.75
CA VAL A 23 -5.76 -3.93 9.05
C VAL A 23 -7.21 -4.39 9.27
N GLY A 24 -7.46 -5.69 9.12
CA GLY A 24 -8.80 -6.26 9.25
C GLY A 24 -9.46 -5.98 10.61
N LYS A 25 -8.73 -6.12 11.73
CA LYS A 25 -9.30 -5.85 13.06
C LYS A 25 -9.59 -4.37 13.29
N ALA A 26 -8.74 -3.49 12.75
CA ALA A 26 -8.94 -2.04 12.82
C ALA A 26 -10.13 -1.61 11.96
N LEU A 27 -10.34 -2.23 10.80
CA LEU A 27 -11.51 -2.01 9.96
C LEU A 27 -12.81 -2.43 10.68
N VAL A 28 -12.83 -3.62 11.30
CA VAL A 28 -13.97 -4.08 12.10
C VAL A 28 -14.28 -3.09 13.23
N GLU A 29 -13.28 -2.67 14.00
CA GLU A 29 -13.43 -1.65 15.05
C GLU A 29 -14.00 -0.35 14.48
N LYS A 30 -13.43 0.15 13.38
CA LYS A 30 -13.80 1.41 12.77
C LYS A 30 -15.25 1.41 12.30
N ILE A 31 -15.70 0.32 11.66
CA ILE A 31 -17.08 0.14 11.21
C ILE A 31 -18.02 0.14 12.43
N LEU A 32 -17.74 -0.70 13.44
CA LEU A 32 -18.59 -0.81 14.63
C LEU A 32 -18.67 0.50 15.44
N ARG A 33 -17.59 1.28 15.49
CA ARG A 33 -17.56 2.56 16.21
C ARG A 33 -18.14 3.73 15.42
N SER A 34 -17.94 3.76 14.11
CA SER A 34 -18.28 4.92 13.28
C SER A 34 -19.60 4.77 12.52
N VAL A 35 -20.14 3.55 12.44
CA VAL A 35 -21.38 3.22 11.72
C VAL A 35 -22.31 2.46 12.67
N PRO A 36 -22.96 3.15 13.62
CA PRO A 36 -23.81 2.51 14.62
C PRO A 36 -25.03 1.81 14.02
N ASP A 37 -25.37 2.09 12.76
CA ASP A 37 -26.52 1.54 12.04
C ASP A 37 -26.12 0.42 11.06
N VAL A 38 -24.86 -0.04 11.06
CA VAL A 38 -24.48 -1.24 10.29
C VAL A 38 -25.32 -2.44 10.77
N LYS A 39 -25.85 -3.24 9.84
CA LYS A 39 -26.78 -4.34 10.18
C LYS A 39 -26.04 -5.55 10.74
N THR A 40 -25.11 -6.11 9.95
CA THR A 40 -24.31 -7.29 10.33
C THR A 40 -22.91 -7.19 9.75
N VAL A 41 -21.89 -7.56 10.52
CA VAL A 41 -20.51 -7.71 10.05
C VAL A 41 -20.15 -9.20 10.07
N PHE A 42 -20.22 -9.84 8.91
CA PHE A 42 -19.75 -11.21 8.71
C PHE A 42 -18.22 -11.22 8.62
N LEU A 43 -17.59 -12.08 9.41
CA LEU A 43 -16.14 -12.26 9.44
C LEU A 43 -15.78 -13.67 8.97
N LEU A 44 -15.11 -13.77 7.83
CA LEU A 44 -14.59 -15.04 7.34
C LEU A 44 -13.37 -15.46 8.19
N LEU A 45 -13.53 -16.55 8.94
CA LEU A 45 -12.54 -17.03 9.89
C LEU A 45 -12.12 -18.47 9.56
N ARG A 46 -10.86 -18.59 9.16
CA ARG A 46 -10.20 -19.88 8.93
C ARG A 46 -10.22 -20.78 10.17
N PRO A 47 -10.60 -22.06 10.08
CA PRO A 47 -10.41 -23.00 11.19
C PRO A 47 -8.92 -23.12 11.57
N LYS A 48 -8.61 -23.22 12.87
CA LYS A 48 -7.29 -23.63 13.36
C LYS A 48 -7.45 -24.92 14.16
N SER A 49 -6.41 -25.75 14.21
CA SER A 49 -6.42 -26.98 15.01
C SER A 49 -6.90 -26.68 16.43
N GLY A 50 -8.02 -27.30 16.84
CA GLY A 50 -8.65 -27.12 18.15
C GLY A 50 -9.40 -25.79 18.38
N GLN A 51 -9.68 -25.00 17.35
CA GLN A 51 -10.40 -23.73 17.46
C GLN A 51 -11.46 -23.54 16.36
N THR A 52 -12.72 -23.42 16.78
CA THR A 52 -13.84 -23.07 15.90
C THR A 52 -13.80 -21.59 15.51
N ALA A 53 -14.54 -21.21 14.46
CA ALA A 53 -14.66 -19.82 14.02
C ALA A 53 -15.19 -18.92 15.14
N GLU A 54 -16.14 -19.39 15.94
CA GLU A 54 -16.74 -18.67 17.07
C GLU A 54 -15.72 -18.46 18.18
N LYS A 55 -14.86 -19.46 18.47
CA LYS A 55 -13.79 -19.32 19.46
C LYS A 55 -12.76 -18.28 19.02
N ARG A 56 -12.40 -18.28 17.72
CA ARG A 56 -11.51 -17.27 17.13
C ARG A 56 -12.13 -15.88 17.16
N LEU A 57 -13.43 -15.76 16.91
CA LEU A 57 -14.16 -14.50 17.01
C LEU A 57 -14.13 -13.95 18.45
N LYS A 58 -14.41 -14.79 19.45
CA LYS A 58 -14.33 -14.38 20.86
C LYS A 58 -12.94 -13.85 21.23
N GLN A 59 -11.88 -14.49 20.75
CA GLN A 59 -10.50 -14.01 20.95
C GLN A 59 -10.22 -12.69 20.25
N LEU A 60 -10.72 -12.52 19.02
CA LEU A 60 -10.59 -11.27 18.27
C LEU A 60 -11.26 -10.13 19.02
N LEU A 61 -12.52 -10.31 19.41
CA LEU A 61 -13.30 -9.28 20.10
C LEU A 61 -12.73 -8.97 21.48
N ALA A 62 -12.01 -9.90 22.14
CA ALA A 62 -11.30 -9.63 23.40
C ALA A 62 -10.04 -8.75 23.25
N ASN A 63 -9.57 -8.47 22.02
CA ASN A 63 -8.40 -7.63 21.79
C ASN A 63 -8.63 -6.17 22.24
N SER A 64 -7.59 -5.50 22.73
CA SER A 64 -7.65 -4.11 23.24
C SER A 64 -8.09 -3.09 22.20
N VAL A 65 -7.96 -3.38 20.90
CA VAL A 65 -8.50 -2.52 19.83
C VAL A 65 -10.00 -2.24 20.01
N PHE A 66 -10.75 -3.17 20.60
CA PHE A 66 -12.19 -3.03 20.86
C PHE A 66 -12.53 -2.41 22.24
N ASP A 67 -11.54 -1.96 23.02
CA ASP A 67 -11.77 -1.37 24.36
C ASP A 67 -12.64 -0.10 24.31
N ALA A 68 -12.49 0.70 23.25
CA ALA A 68 -13.32 1.88 23.04
C ALA A 68 -14.81 1.52 22.93
N ILE A 69 -15.13 0.47 22.16
CA ILE A 69 -16.51 0.01 21.94
C ILE A 69 -17.07 -0.63 23.22
N ARG A 70 -16.27 -1.40 23.96
CA ARG A 70 -16.68 -1.96 25.26
C ARG A 70 -17.05 -0.89 26.28
N ARG A 71 -16.29 0.21 26.34
CA ARG A 71 -16.56 1.32 27.26
C ARG A 71 -17.86 2.07 26.94
N LEU A 72 -18.35 1.98 25.70
CA LEU A 72 -19.53 2.67 25.20
C LEU A 72 -20.83 1.82 25.25
N ASP A 73 -20.83 0.68 25.97
CA ASP A 73 -21.92 -0.32 26.13
C ASP A 73 -21.70 -1.63 25.35
N GLY A 74 -20.73 -1.70 24.43
CA GLY A 74 -20.32 -2.97 23.80
C GLY A 74 -21.35 -3.63 22.88
N GLN A 75 -22.59 -3.13 22.81
CA GLN A 75 -23.68 -3.70 22.00
C GLN A 75 -23.31 -3.89 20.52
N GLN A 76 -22.50 -2.98 19.98
CA GLN A 76 -22.04 -3.05 18.59
C GLN A 76 -21.25 -4.34 18.30
N LEU A 77 -20.58 -4.95 19.29
CA LEU A 77 -19.84 -6.20 19.11
C LEU A 77 -20.76 -7.39 18.79
N ALA A 78 -22.04 -7.35 19.20
CA ALA A 78 -23.02 -8.40 18.92
C ALA A 78 -23.38 -8.48 17.43
N LYS A 79 -23.08 -7.45 16.64
CA LYS A 79 -23.32 -7.41 15.19
C LYS A 79 -22.31 -8.22 14.40
N VAL A 80 -21.25 -8.72 15.05
CA VAL A 80 -20.19 -9.47 14.40
C VAL A 80 -20.52 -10.95 14.40
N VAL A 81 -20.62 -11.53 13.21
CA VAL A 81 -20.96 -12.94 13.01
C VAL A 81 -19.76 -13.65 12.39
N ALA A 82 -19.32 -14.74 13.03
CA ALA A 82 -18.27 -15.59 12.48
C ALA A 82 -18.83 -16.44 11.34
N VAL A 83 -18.11 -16.49 10.23
CA VAL A 83 -18.37 -17.44 9.14
C VAL A 83 -17.15 -18.32 8.97
N CYS A 84 -17.34 -19.63 8.98
CA CYS A 84 -16.27 -20.58 8.78
C CYS A 84 -15.85 -20.60 7.30
N GLY A 85 -14.59 -20.31 7.00
CA GLY A 85 -14.08 -20.40 5.64
C GLY A 85 -12.61 -19.98 5.51
N ASP A 86 -12.00 -20.31 4.39
CA ASP A 86 -10.61 -20.06 4.09
C ASP A 86 -10.46 -19.59 2.65
N VAL A 87 -9.91 -18.38 2.48
CA VAL A 87 -9.68 -17.75 1.18
C VAL A 87 -8.73 -18.54 0.27
N THR A 88 -8.00 -19.52 0.83
CA THR A 88 -7.11 -20.39 0.04
C THR A 88 -7.83 -21.58 -0.59
N HIS A 89 -9.13 -21.74 -0.36
CA HIS A 89 -9.96 -22.83 -0.90
C HIS A 89 -10.99 -22.30 -1.92
N GLU A 90 -11.42 -23.15 -2.85
CA GLU A 90 -12.54 -22.86 -3.76
C GLU A 90 -13.80 -22.50 -2.97
N GLU A 91 -14.62 -21.60 -3.52
CA GLU A 91 -15.82 -21.07 -2.87
C GLU A 91 -15.56 -20.55 -1.44
N LEU A 92 -14.35 -20.03 -1.18
CA LEU A 92 -13.87 -19.57 0.13
C LEU A 92 -13.92 -20.64 1.23
N GLY A 93 -13.97 -21.93 0.85
CA GLY A 93 -14.17 -23.03 1.79
C GLY A 93 -15.48 -22.97 2.57
N LEU A 94 -16.47 -22.22 2.06
CA LEU A 94 -17.80 -22.12 2.64
C LEU A 94 -18.58 -23.41 2.40
N ASN A 95 -19.43 -23.80 3.36
CA ASN A 95 -20.43 -24.81 3.05
C ASN A 95 -21.54 -24.19 2.19
N PRO A 96 -22.29 -24.99 1.42
CA PRO A 96 -23.33 -24.48 0.51
C PRO A 96 -24.40 -23.63 1.19
N LEU A 97 -24.75 -23.93 2.45
CA LEU A 97 -25.78 -23.18 3.19
C LEU A 97 -25.29 -21.79 3.57
N ASP A 98 -24.09 -21.69 4.15
CA ASP A 98 -23.46 -20.41 4.51
C ASP A 98 -23.21 -19.57 3.26
N ARG A 99 -22.83 -20.20 2.15
CA ARG A 99 -22.66 -19.53 0.86
C ARG A 99 -23.96 -18.89 0.39
N HIS A 100 -25.07 -19.62 0.39
CA HIS A 100 -26.37 -19.07 -0.01
C HIS A 100 -26.82 -17.96 0.95
N ALA A 101 -26.68 -18.16 2.26
CA ALA A 101 -27.03 -17.16 3.25
C ALA A 101 -26.23 -15.86 3.10
N LEU A 102 -24.93 -15.96 2.81
CA LEU A 102 -24.10 -14.79 2.52
C LEU A 102 -24.48 -14.13 1.20
N GLN A 103 -24.80 -14.91 0.17
CA GLN A 103 -25.26 -14.38 -1.11
C GLN A 103 -26.55 -13.57 -0.95
N ASP A 104 -27.47 -13.98 -0.09
CA ASP A 104 -28.73 -13.24 0.08
C ASP A 104 -28.57 -12.00 0.98
N ALA A 105 -27.62 -12.04 1.93
CA ALA A 105 -27.53 -11.04 2.98
C ALA A 105 -26.46 -9.97 2.76
N VAL A 106 -25.34 -10.28 2.10
CA VAL A 106 -24.16 -9.39 2.02
C VAL A 106 -24.35 -8.32 0.96
N HIS A 107 -24.08 -7.08 1.36
CA HIS A 107 -24.17 -5.91 0.48
C HIS A 107 -22.78 -5.40 0.06
N VAL A 108 -21.79 -5.54 0.94
CA VAL A 108 -20.43 -5.00 0.77
C VAL A 108 -19.40 -6.05 1.21
N VAL A 109 -18.32 -6.20 0.45
CA VAL A 109 -17.23 -7.13 0.76
C VAL A 109 -15.92 -6.37 0.91
N PHE A 110 -15.26 -6.46 2.06
CA PHE A 110 -13.90 -6.00 2.27
C PHE A 110 -12.93 -7.18 2.32
N ASN A 111 -11.99 -7.21 1.38
CA ASN A 111 -10.98 -8.26 1.33
C ASN A 111 -9.69 -7.80 2.02
N CYS A 112 -9.48 -8.19 3.28
CA CYS A 112 -8.27 -7.88 4.04
C CYS A 112 -7.40 -9.12 4.30
N ALA A 113 -7.64 -10.22 3.60
CA ALA A 113 -6.87 -11.45 3.77
C ALA A 113 -5.50 -11.34 3.10
N ALA A 114 -4.45 -11.39 3.93
CA ALA A 114 -3.05 -11.44 3.51
C ALA A 114 -2.28 -12.44 4.39
N THR A 115 -1.28 -13.11 3.82
CA THR A 115 -0.35 -13.97 4.58
C THR A 115 0.78 -13.13 5.17
N ILE A 116 1.04 -13.30 6.47
CA ILE A 116 2.12 -12.61 7.23
C ILE A 116 3.17 -13.59 7.80
N ARG A 117 3.22 -14.82 7.27
CA ARG A 117 4.21 -15.84 7.68
C ARG A 117 5.45 -15.75 6.80
N PHE A 118 6.53 -15.20 7.37
CA PHE A 118 7.83 -15.02 6.71
C PHE A 118 8.63 -16.34 6.60
N ASP A 119 8.15 -17.42 7.22
CA ASP A 119 8.77 -18.75 7.28
C ASP A 119 8.09 -19.80 6.38
N GLU A 120 7.10 -19.40 5.56
CA GLU A 120 6.45 -20.31 4.63
C GLU A 120 7.26 -20.49 3.33
N PRO A 121 7.35 -21.72 2.77
CA PRO A 121 7.94 -21.95 1.46
C PRO A 121 7.26 -21.07 0.41
N LEU A 122 8.04 -20.35 -0.40
CA LEU A 122 7.62 -19.34 -1.38
C LEU A 122 6.39 -19.77 -2.21
N ARG A 123 6.29 -21.05 -2.60
CA ARG A 123 5.15 -21.61 -3.34
C ARG A 123 3.83 -21.58 -2.57
N ARG A 124 3.81 -21.72 -1.24
CA ARG A 124 2.59 -21.63 -0.40
C ARG A 124 2.24 -20.19 -0.04
N ALA A 125 3.23 -19.33 0.16
CA ALA A 125 3.00 -17.89 0.30
C ALA A 125 2.39 -17.30 -0.99
N LEU A 126 2.87 -17.76 -2.15
CA LEU A 126 2.30 -17.45 -3.46
C LEU A 126 0.89 -18.03 -3.63
N ILE A 127 0.60 -19.27 -3.24
CA ILE A 127 -0.78 -19.80 -3.28
C ILE A 127 -1.71 -19.05 -2.31
N GLY A 128 -1.22 -18.59 -1.15
CA GLY A 128 -2.00 -17.76 -0.22
C GLY A 128 -2.36 -16.38 -0.78
N CYS A 129 -1.49 -15.76 -1.57
CA CYS A 129 -1.74 -14.49 -2.27
C CYS A 129 -2.41 -14.67 -3.65
N GLN A 130 -2.17 -15.80 -4.32
CA GLN A 130 -2.72 -16.16 -5.64
C GLN A 130 -4.12 -16.77 -5.53
N CYS A 131 -4.48 -17.53 -4.49
CA CYS A 131 -5.88 -17.97 -4.30
C CYS A 131 -6.80 -16.79 -3.98
N VAL A 132 -6.28 -15.75 -3.32
CA VAL A 132 -7.00 -14.49 -3.07
C VAL A 132 -7.27 -13.69 -4.35
N THR A 133 -6.56 -13.97 -5.46
CA THR A 133 -6.69 -13.18 -6.70
C THR A 133 -7.04 -13.99 -7.96
N PHE A 134 -6.48 -15.18 -8.17
CA PHE A 134 -6.75 -16.04 -9.33
C PHE A 134 -7.86 -17.08 -9.09
N GLY A 135 -7.98 -17.62 -7.87
CA GLY A 135 -9.08 -18.56 -7.54
C GLY A 135 -10.45 -17.89 -7.56
N CYS A 136 -10.49 -16.59 -7.24
CA CYS A 136 -11.69 -15.78 -7.34
C CYS A 136 -11.91 -15.22 -8.76
N GLY A 137 -10.98 -15.30 -9.72
CA GLY A 137 -11.13 -14.65 -11.03
C GLY A 137 -12.28 -15.21 -11.90
N LEU A 138 -12.58 -16.51 -11.76
CA LEU A 138 -13.71 -17.16 -12.43
C LEU A 138 -15.00 -17.16 -11.60
N GLU A 139 -14.93 -16.90 -10.29
CA GLU A 139 -16.10 -16.83 -9.39
C GLU A 139 -16.55 -15.40 -9.07
N LEU A 140 -15.66 -14.40 -9.24
CA LEU A 140 -15.98 -12.98 -9.08
C LEU A 140 -16.88 -12.47 -10.20
N SER A 141 -16.87 -13.06 -11.40
CA SER A 141 -17.83 -12.74 -12.45
C SER A 141 -19.27 -13.10 -12.04
N LEU A 142 -19.47 -14.24 -11.37
CA LEU A 142 -20.76 -14.65 -10.80
C LEU A 142 -21.21 -13.79 -9.61
N ILE A 143 -20.25 -13.21 -8.86
CA ILE A 143 -20.53 -12.26 -7.78
C ILE A 143 -20.79 -10.84 -8.35
N TYR A 144 -20.05 -10.40 -9.36
CA TYR A 144 -20.26 -9.09 -10.01
C TYR A 144 -21.61 -9.01 -10.74
N GLU A 145 -22.06 -10.09 -11.38
CA GLU A 145 -23.37 -10.12 -12.06
C GLU A 145 -24.57 -10.06 -11.09
N ARG A 146 -24.38 -10.31 -9.80
CA ARG A 146 -25.48 -10.38 -8.80
C ARG A 146 -25.42 -9.34 -7.68
N PHE A 147 -24.30 -8.62 -7.50
CA PHE A 147 -24.13 -7.63 -6.43
C PHE A 147 -23.70 -6.25 -6.99
N PRO A 148 -24.64 -5.42 -7.48
CA PRO A 148 -24.34 -4.17 -8.18
C PRO A 148 -23.78 -3.02 -7.31
N GLN A 149 -23.51 -3.24 -6.02
CA GLN A 149 -23.13 -2.19 -5.05
C GLN A 149 -21.89 -2.53 -4.19
N ILE A 150 -20.98 -3.37 -4.71
CA ILE A 150 -19.74 -3.74 -4.02
C ILE A 150 -18.77 -2.53 -3.95
N VAL A 151 -18.33 -2.20 -2.74
CA VAL A 151 -17.10 -1.42 -2.50
C VAL A 151 -16.10 -2.36 -1.86
N SER A 152 -15.01 -2.66 -2.57
CA SER A 152 -13.95 -3.55 -2.11
C SER A 152 -12.66 -2.77 -1.88
N PHE A 153 -12.02 -3.02 -0.73
CA PHE A 153 -10.60 -2.70 -0.53
C PHE A 153 -9.82 -3.84 -1.18
N PHE A 154 -9.27 -3.57 -2.37
CA PHE A 154 -8.45 -4.52 -3.10
C PHE A 154 -6.97 -4.32 -2.74
N VAL A 155 -6.22 -5.41 -2.60
CA VAL A 155 -4.90 -5.45 -3.25
C VAL A 155 -5.24 -5.35 -4.72
N SER A 156 -5.19 -4.14 -5.27
CA SER A 156 -5.54 -3.92 -6.66
C SER A 156 -4.57 -4.73 -7.50
N ILE A 157 -5.03 -5.85 -8.03
CA ILE A 157 -4.31 -6.61 -9.02
C ILE A 157 -4.86 -6.15 -10.36
N MET A 158 -3.99 -5.59 -11.18
CA MET A 158 -4.34 -5.10 -12.50
C MET A 158 -4.06 -6.19 -13.52
N ASP A 159 -5.09 -6.62 -14.25
CA ASP A 159 -4.95 -7.54 -15.37
C ASP A 159 -4.33 -6.84 -16.58
N ILE A 160 -3.02 -6.57 -16.48
CA ILE A 160 -2.19 -6.07 -17.58
C ILE A 160 -1.70 -7.28 -18.37
N THR A 161 -2.21 -7.43 -19.59
CA THR A 161 -1.69 -8.42 -20.54
C THR A 161 -0.43 -7.88 -21.23
N PRO A 162 0.48 -8.74 -21.73
CA PRO A 162 1.66 -8.27 -22.46
C PRO A 162 1.32 -7.35 -23.65
N GLN A 163 0.16 -7.56 -24.29
CA GLN A 163 -0.33 -6.75 -25.41
C GLN A 163 -0.83 -5.37 -24.98
N SER A 164 -1.24 -5.21 -23.72
CA SER A 164 -1.66 -3.92 -23.16
C SER A 164 -0.50 -3.01 -22.79
N VAL A 165 0.72 -3.54 -22.69
CA VAL A 165 1.93 -2.74 -22.47
C VAL A 165 2.22 -1.91 -23.72
N GLY A 166 2.29 -0.60 -23.50
CA GLY A 166 2.56 0.43 -24.51
C GLY A 166 4.04 0.64 -24.76
N ASP A 167 4.35 1.80 -25.31
CA ASP A 167 5.72 2.15 -25.68
C ASP A 167 6.54 2.52 -24.43
N LEU A 168 7.87 2.33 -24.52
CA LEU A 168 8.81 2.75 -23.48
C LEU A 168 8.81 4.28 -23.39
N LEU A 169 8.41 4.81 -22.25
CA LEU A 169 8.36 6.25 -21.98
C LEU A 169 9.67 6.73 -21.35
N ILE A 170 10.18 5.98 -20.37
CA ILE A 170 11.37 6.35 -19.59
C ILE A 170 12.20 5.10 -19.31
N GLU A 171 13.51 5.18 -19.52
CA GLU A 171 14.46 4.18 -19.06
C GLU A 171 15.47 4.79 -18.08
N GLY A 172 15.40 4.35 -16.82
CA GLY A 172 16.34 4.72 -15.77
C GLY A 172 17.40 3.65 -15.51
N LYS A 173 18.24 3.88 -14.49
CA LYS A 173 19.30 2.95 -14.09
C LYS A 173 18.74 1.58 -13.66
N THR A 174 17.69 1.57 -12.83
CA THR A 174 17.13 0.37 -12.19
C THR A 174 15.74 -0.03 -12.69
N LYS A 175 15.09 0.79 -13.52
CA LYS A 175 13.69 0.59 -13.93
C LYS A 175 13.40 1.11 -15.33
N GLN A 176 12.34 0.60 -15.93
CA GLN A 176 11.75 1.04 -17.20
C GLN A 176 10.28 1.35 -16.98
N VAL A 177 9.79 2.43 -17.57
CA VAL A 177 8.40 2.88 -17.48
C VAL A 177 7.79 2.83 -18.88
N PHE A 178 6.71 2.08 -19.02
CA PHE A 178 5.97 1.91 -20.26
C PHE A 178 4.59 2.54 -20.10
N GLY A 179 4.03 3.06 -21.19
CA GLY A 179 2.61 3.43 -21.21
C GLY A 179 1.72 2.20 -21.09
N VAL A 180 0.45 2.39 -20.74
CA VAL A 180 -0.58 1.33 -20.84
C VAL A 180 -1.52 1.70 -21.99
N ARG A 181 -1.63 0.83 -23.01
CA ARG A 181 -2.38 1.13 -24.25
C ARG A 181 -3.87 1.34 -24.00
N THR A 182 -4.43 0.63 -23.03
CA THR A 182 -5.84 0.68 -22.67
C THR A 182 -6.19 1.86 -21.77
N ASP A 183 -5.21 2.48 -21.12
CA ASP A 183 -5.42 3.63 -20.24
C ASP A 183 -4.17 4.54 -20.21
N PRO A 184 -4.20 5.70 -20.88
CA PRO A 184 -3.06 6.62 -20.94
C PRO A 184 -2.78 7.32 -19.60
N SER A 185 -3.69 7.24 -18.62
CA SER A 185 -3.46 7.75 -17.27
C SER A 185 -2.60 6.79 -16.43
N LEU A 186 -2.30 5.60 -16.93
CA LEU A 186 -1.54 4.56 -16.26
C LEU A 186 -0.20 4.30 -16.94
N VAL A 187 0.75 3.84 -16.13
CA VAL A 187 2.06 3.35 -16.55
C VAL A 187 2.34 1.98 -15.96
N PHE A 188 3.03 1.16 -16.74
CA PHE A 188 3.58 -0.11 -16.34
C PHE A 188 5.06 0.09 -15.99
N VAL A 189 5.42 -0.13 -14.73
CA VAL A 189 6.78 0.07 -14.22
C VAL A 189 7.44 -1.29 -14.05
N ARG A 190 8.54 -1.52 -14.78
CA ARG A 190 9.33 -2.76 -14.72
C ARG A 190 10.67 -2.51 -14.06
N SER A 191 10.95 -3.25 -13.00
CA SER A 191 12.25 -3.27 -12.33
C SER A 191 13.28 -4.08 -13.12
N LYS A 192 14.55 -3.67 -13.06
CA LYS A 192 15.69 -4.36 -13.66
C LYS A 192 16.53 -5.07 -12.60
N ASP A 193 17.15 -6.19 -12.96
CA ASP A 193 18.11 -6.91 -12.10
C ASP A 193 19.47 -6.19 -12.06
N ARG A 194 19.45 -4.88 -11.80
CA ARG A 194 20.64 -4.02 -11.82
C ARG A 194 20.72 -3.21 -10.54
N ILE A 195 21.89 -3.23 -9.90
CA ILE A 195 22.22 -2.37 -8.76
C ILE A 195 23.27 -1.36 -9.19
N THR A 196 23.15 -0.12 -8.70
CA THR A 196 24.08 0.97 -9.01
C THR A 196 24.50 1.71 -7.75
N ALA A 197 25.74 2.19 -7.69
CA ALA A 197 26.24 3.01 -6.59
C ALA A 197 27.16 4.13 -7.10
N GLY A 198 27.17 5.26 -6.39
CA GLY A 198 27.97 6.46 -6.74
C GLY A 198 27.55 7.04 -8.09
N ASP A 199 26.30 7.45 -8.21
CA ASP A 199 25.71 8.07 -9.42
C ASP A 199 25.78 7.21 -10.69
N GLY A 200 25.99 5.90 -10.53
CA GLY A 200 26.12 4.95 -11.63
C GLY A 200 27.57 4.59 -11.98
N ALA A 201 28.57 5.16 -11.30
CA ALA A 201 29.99 4.82 -11.49
C ALA A 201 30.28 3.34 -11.22
N LYS A 202 29.51 2.70 -10.33
CA LYS A 202 29.53 1.25 -10.14
C LYS A 202 28.17 0.68 -10.51
N SER A 203 28.16 -0.36 -11.34
CA SER A 203 26.94 -1.12 -11.61
C SER A 203 27.23 -2.61 -11.71
N HIS A 204 26.29 -3.42 -11.22
CA HIS A 204 26.36 -4.88 -11.30
C HIS A 204 24.99 -5.46 -11.62
N GLU A 205 24.97 -6.60 -12.29
CA GLU A 205 23.76 -7.38 -12.47
C GLU A 205 23.54 -8.24 -11.21
N MET A 206 22.35 -8.18 -10.65
CA MET A 206 21.98 -8.92 -9.44
C MET A 206 20.65 -9.63 -9.69
N ARG A 207 20.75 -10.89 -10.11
CA ARG A 207 19.58 -11.73 -10.42
C ARG A 207 18.61 -11.76 -9.23
N GLY A 208 17.33 -11.50 -9.50
CA GLY A 208 16.28 -11.49 -8.49
C GLY A 208 16.11 -10.17 -7.74
N LYS A 209 17.00 -9.18 -7.94
CA LYS A 209 16.84 -7.84 -7.38
C LYS A 209 15.53 -7.20 -7.86
N ALA A 210 15.19 -7.33 -9.14
CA ALA A 210 13.99 -6.74 -9.71
C ALA A 210 12.72 -7.20 -9.00
N VAL A 211 12.66 -8.49 -8.67
CA VAL A 211 11.55 -9.12 -7.96
C VAL A 211 11.49 -8.60 -6.51
N LEU A 212 12.61 -8.59 -5.80
CA LEU A 212 12.68 -8.10 -4.42
C LEU A 212 12.32 -6.62 -4.30
N SER A 213 12.88 -5.77 -5.17
CA SER A 213 12.56 -4.35 -5.24
C SER A 213 11.06 -4.14 -5.48
N THR A 214 10.48 -4.87 -6.44
CA THR A 214 9.05 -4.77 -6.76
C THR A 214 8.17 -5.24 -5.59
N GLN A 215 8.54 -6.34 -4.92
CA GLN A 215 7.77 -6.88 -3.81
C GLN A 215 7.74 -5.93 -2.61
N THR A 216 8.91 -5.40 -2.22
CA THR A 216 9.03 -4.40 -1.15
C THR A 216 8.26 -3.13 -1.50
N ASN A 217 8.44 -2.63 -2.73
CA ASN A 217 7.76 -1.44 -3.22
C ASN A 217 6.23 -1.55 -3.13
N CYS A 218 5.66 -2.61 -3.71
CA CYS A 218 4.23 -2.83 -3.68
C CYS A 218 3.71 -2.97 -2.23
N ALA A 219 4.42 -3.69 -1.37
CA ALA A 219 4.00 -3.87 0.02
C ALA A 219 4.00 -2.55 0.82
N LEU A 220 5.01 -1.70 0.61
CA LEU A 220 5.08 -0.40 1.26
C LEU A 220 4.04 0.57 0.70
N PHE A 221 3.81 0.60 -0.62
CA PHE A 221 2.78 1.44 -1.20
C PHE A 221 1.36 1.02 -0.82
N GLU A 222 1.06 -0.28 -0.78
CA GLU A 222 -0.21 -0.82 -0.26
C GLU A 222 -0.43 -0.37 1.19
N PHE A 223 0.62 -0.43 2.01
CA PHE A 223 0.56 0.02 3.40
C PHE A 223 0.36 1.55 3.51
N LEU A 224 1.11 2.35 2.76
CA LEU A 224 0.97 3.81 2.74
C LEU A 224 -0.44 4.24 2.32
N GLN A 225 -1.03 3.60 1.31
CA GLN A 225 -2.43 3.84 0.93
C GLN A 225 -3.41 3.46 2.05
N SER A 226 -3.16 2.35 2.76
CA SER A 226 -4.02 1.90 3.88
C SER A 226 -4.08 2.89 5.04
N VAL A 227 -3.05 3.73 5.22
CA VAL A 227 -3.02 4.80 6.22
C VAL A 227 -3.41 6.17 5.66
N GLY A 228 -3.82 6.24 4.39
CA GLY A 228 -4.32 7.45 3.76
C GLY A 228 -3.26 8.37 3.15
N VAL A 229 -2.02 7.90 2.93
CA VAL A 229 -1.01 8.66 2.18
C VAL A 229 -1.34 8.61 0.68
N PRO A 230 -1.47 9.75 -0.02
CA PRO A 230 -1.67 9.76 -1.47
C PRO A 230 -0.43 9.23 -2.20
N THR A 231 -0.61 8.23 -3.05
CA THR A 231 0.49 7.62 -3.83
C THR A 231 0.10 7.43 -5.28
N HIS A 232 1.09 7.36 -6.16
CA HIS A 232 0.86 7.02 -7.57
C HIS A 232 0.51 5.55 -7.78
N PHE A 233 0.65 4.71 -6.75
CA PHE A 233 0.58 3.26 -6.90
C PHE A 233 -0.86 2.87 -7.21
N VAL A 234 -1.03 2.00 -8.19
CA VAL A 234 -2.36 1.54 -8.58
C VAL A 234 -2.54 0.08 -8.21
N GLY A 235 -1.52 -0.74 -8.42
CA GLY A 235 -1.65 -2.15 -8.13
C GLY A 235 -0.48 -3.00 -8.59
N ARG A 236 -0.49 -4.26 -8.14
CA ARG A 236 0.39 -5.30 -8.67
C ARG A 236 -0.09 -5.71 -10.07
N VAL A 237 0.83 -6.21 -10.89
CA VAL A 237 0.45 -6.81 -12.17
C VAL A 237 -0.06 -8.23 -11.93
N GLY A 238 -1.31 -8.47 -12.32
CA GLY A 238 -1.98 -9.76 -12.27
C GLY A 238 -1.71 -10.60 -13.51
N GLY A 239 -1.71 -11.92 -13.35
CA GLY A 239 -1.57 -12.87 -14.45
C GLY A 239 -0.46 -13.87 -14.21
N ALA A 240 -0.79 -15.16 -14.19
CA ALA A 240 0.20 -16.20 -14.52
C ALA A 240 0.71 -16.08 -15.99
N SER A 241 0.11 -15.18 -16.78
CA SER A 241 0.37 -14.94 -18.19
C SER A 241 1.27 -13.74 -18.51
N HIS A 242 1.52 -12.80 -17.57
CA HIS A 242 2.46 -11.71 -17.83
C HIS A 242 3.88 -12.12 -17.41
N PRO A 243 4.87 -12.16 -18.33
CA PRO A 243 6.21 -12.68 -18.05
C PRO A 243 6.98 -11.85 -17.02
N ASP A 244 6.55 -10.60 -16.80
CA ASP A 244 7.17 -9.65 -15.87
C ASP A 244 6.36 -9.39 -14.60
N ALA A 245 5.30 -10.16 -14.31
CA ALA A 245 4.35 -9.87 -13.22
C ALA A 245 5.01 -9.70 -11.84
N ASP A 246 6.05 -10.48 -11.54
CA ASP A 246 6.77 -10.47 -10.27
C ASP A 246 7.80 -9.33 -10.14
N ARG A 247 8.14 -8.70 -11.26
CA ARG A 247 9.11 -7.60 -11.37
C ARG A 247 8.50 -6.31 -11.91
N SER A 248 7.18 -6.19 -11.88
CA SER A 248 6.47 -5.00 -12.33
C SER A 248 5.26 -4.64 -11.47
N PHE A 249 4.83 -3.39 -11.60
CA PHE A 249 3.61 -2.86 -10.98
C PHE A 249 2.98 -1.80 -11.88
N VAL A 250 1.72 -1.45 -11.59
CA VAL A 250 0.99 -0.39 -12.26
C VAL A 250 0.95 0.84 -11.36
N ALA A 251 1.16 2.01 -11.96
CA ALA A 251 1.07 3.29 -11.30
C ALA A 251 0.31 4.30 -12.19
N LYS A 252 -0.20 5.36 -11.58
CA LYS A 252 -0.69 6.54 -12.29
C LYS A 252 0.49 7.25 -12.94
N ASN A 253 0.31 7.66 -14.19
CA ASN A 253 1.27 8.50 -14.89
C ASN A 253 1.33 9.87 -14.22
N CYS A 254 2.51 10.24 -13.69
CA CYS A 254 2.69 11.47 -12.93
C CYS A 254 3.84 12.30 -13.51
N ALA A 255 3.69 13.63 -13.47
CA ALA A 255 4.83 14.51 -13.72
C ALA A 255 5.70 14.56 -12.46
N MET A 256 6.89 13.99 -12.52
CA MET A 256 7.82 13.94 -11.39
C MET A 256 8.34 15.34 -11.04
N ILE A 257 8.39 15.64 -9.74
CA ILE A 257 9.07 16.83 -9.22
C ILE A 257 10.54 16.42 -9.04
N PRO A 258 11.52 17.13 -9.65
CA PRO A 258 12.92 16.69 -9.72
C PRO A 258 13.69 16.94 -8.40
N ILE A 259 13.12 16.51 -7.28
CA ILE A 259 13.67 16.68 -5.92
C ILE A 259 13.62 15.34 -5.19
N GLU A 260 14.74 14.98 -4.58
CA GLU A 260 14.85 13.89 -3.63
C GLU A 260 14.55 14.40 -2.22
N TRP A 261 13.59 13.79 -1.53
CA TRP A 261 13.17 14.19 -0.19
C TRP A 261 13.67 13.17 0.82
N VAL A 262 14.64 13.58 1.64
CA VAL A 262 15.32 12.70 2.58
C VAL A 262 14.90 13.02 4.00
N ALA A 263 14.50 11.98 4.73
CA ALA A 263 14.25 12.05 6.17
C ALA A 263 15.27 11.20 6.92
N ARG A 264 15.82 11.73 8.02
CA ARG A 264 16.79 11.03 8.87
C ARG A 264 16.35 10.98 10.32
N ARG A 265 16.40 9.78 10.90
CA ARG A 265 16.36 9.55 12.35
C ARG A 265 17.75 9.50 12.94
N VAL A 266 18.74 9.00 12.20
CA VAL A 266 20.11 8.82 12.66
C VAL A 266 21.09 9.43 11.66
N ALA A 267 22.11 10.14 12.16
CA ALA A 267 23.16 10.74 11.34
C ALA A 267 24.12 9.66 10.83
N THR A 268 24.15 9.49 9.51
CA THR A 268 25.11 8.65 8.77
C THR A 268 25.31 9.21 7.35
N GLY A 269 26.09 8.53 6.52
CA GLY A 269 26.17 8.78 5.08
C GLY A 269 26.57 10.22 4.71
N SER A 270 25.85 10.80 3.75
CA SER A 270 26.16 12.12 3.20
C SER A 270 25.98 13.26 4.22
N TYR A 271 25.17 13.06 5.26
CA TYR A 271 25.01 14.03 6.34
C TYR A 271 26.33 14.27 7.09
N LEU A 272 27.03 13.21 7.47
CA LEU A 272 28.30 13.33 8.20
C LEU A 272 29.39 14.01 7.36
N LYS A 273 29.38 13.80 6.03
CA LYS A 273 30.30 14.47 5.11
C LYS A 273 30.09 15.99 5.08
N ARG A 274 28.84 16.46 5.21
CA ARG A 274 28.49 17.89 5.27
C ARG A 274 28.63 18.49 6.68
N HIS A 275 28.63 17.65 7.71
CA HIS A 275 28.62 18.05 9.12
C HIS A 275 29.71 17.31 9.93
N ALA A 276 30.97 17.66 9.70
CA ALA A 276 32.15 16.96 10.26
C ALA A 276 32.19 16.89 11.80
N ASN A 277 31.49 17.80 12.47
CA ASN A 277 31.38 17.92 13.93
C ASN A 277 30.23 17.07 14.52
N VAL A 278 29.46 16.36 13.70
CA VAL A 278 28.43 15.42 14.16
C VAL A 278 28.99 13.99 14.15
N LYS A 279 28.75 13.24 15.22
CA LYS A 279 29.17 11.83 15.33
C LYS A 279 28.16 10.91 14.66
N GLU A 280 28.66 9.85 14.03
CA GLU A 280 27.81 8.76 13.53
C GLU A 280 26.96 8.17 14.66
N GLY A 281 25.70 7.87 14.37
CA GLY A 281 24.74 7.40 15.37
C GLY A 281 24.01 8.51 16.13
N TYR A 282 24.34 9.79 15.90
CA TYR A 282 23.57 10.91 16.47
C TYR A 282 22.10 10.82 16.05
N ARG A 283 21.17 10.93 17.00
CA ARG A 283 19.74 10.74 16.76
C ARG A 283 19.00 12.07 16.67
N PHE A 284 18.23 12.26 15.60
CA PHE A 284 17.38 13.42 15.39
C PHE A 284 16.00 13.24 16.03
N ALA A 285 15.62 14.19 16.88
CA ALA A 285 14.28 14.36 17.42
C ALA A 285 13.99 15.87 17.56
N PRO A 286 13.19 16.49 16.67
CA PRO A 286 12.41 15.90 15.57
C PRO A 286 13.28 15.37 14.42
N LEU A 287 12.66 14.68 13.43
CA LEU A 287 13.34 14.19 12.23
C LEU A 287 14.08 15.30 11.50
N LYS A 288 15.27 15.00 10.98
CA LYS A 288 15.97 15.90 10.05
C LYS A 288 15.44 15.65 8.64
N LEU A 289 14.87 16.69 8.03
CA LEU A 289 14.47 16.68 6.63
C LEU A 289 15.52 17.42 5.80
N GLU A 290 15.82 16.89 4.62
CA GLU A 290 16.73 17.46 3.63
C GLU A 290 16.17 17.25 2.23
N THR A 291 16.52 18.14 1.31
CA THR A 291 16.11 18.07 -0.09
C THR A 291 17.31 18.19 -1.02
N PHE A 292 17.33 17.40 -2.07
CA PHE A 292 18.41 17.37 -3.06
C PHE A 292 17.80 17.49 -4.46
N PHE A 293 18.30 18.43 -5.27
CA PHE A 293 17.84 18.58 -6.64
C PHE A 293 18.45 17.50 -7.52
N LYS A 294 17.62 16.81 -8.31
CA LYS A 294 18.06 15.70 -9.15
C LYS A 294 18.89 16.22 -10.31
N ASP A 295 20.20 16.06 -10.19
CA ASP A 295 21.21 16.48 -11.16
C ASP A 295 22.45 15.58 -11.01
N ASP A 296 22.41 14.45 -11.73
CA ASP A 296 23.50 13.46 -11.78
C ASP A 296 24.86 14.12 -12.13
N ALA A 297 24.87 15.22 -12.91
CA ALA A 297 26.11 15.90 -13.31
C ALA A 297 26.75 16.70 -12.17
N ASN A 298 25.94 17.11 -11.19
CA ASN A 298 26.35 17.91 -10.03
C ASN A 298 26.17 17.16 -8.70
N HIS A 299 26.06 15.83 -8.74
CA HIS A 299 25.96 14.95 -7.56
C HIS A 299 24.79 15.30 -6.64
N ASP A 300 23.63 15.59 -7.23
CA ASP A 300 22.37 15.89 -6.54
C ASP A 300 22.53 16.96 -5.43
N PRO A 301 22.75 18.25 -5.79
CA PRO A 301 23.08 19.28 -4.82
C PRO A 301 21.96 19.50 -3.80
N PHE A 302 22.33 19.72 -2.55
CA PHE A 302 21.40 20.11 -1.49
C PHE A 302 20.71 21.44 -1.85
N TRP A 303 19.38 21.45 -1.76
CA TRP A 303 18.57 22.66 -1.91
C TRP A 303 17.90 23.00 -0.60
N SER A 304 17.91 24.29 -0.25
CA SER A 304 17.13 24.83 0.87
C SER A 304 15.65 24.99 0.50
N GLU A 305 14.78 25.21 1.48
CA GLU A 305 13.38 25.57 1.22
C GLU A 305 13.28 26.85 0.37
N GLU A 306 14.13 27.84 0.64
CA GLU A 306 14.23 29.08 -0.13
C GLU A 306 14.63 28.82 -1.58
N SER A 307 15.57 27.90 -1.81
CA SER A 307 15.98 27.48 -3.16
C SER A 307 14.82 26.79 -3.90
N LEU A 308 14.09 25.88 -3.23
CA LEU A 308 12.93 25.21 -3.80
C LEU A 308 11.84 26.19 -4.23
N ILE A 309 11.49 27.13 -3.34
CA ILE A 309 10.46 28.15 -3.59
C ILE A 309 10.92 29.11 -4.69
N GLY A 310 12.17 29.58 -4.61
CA GLY A 310 12.76 30.52 -5.56
C GLY A 310 12.91 29.94 -6.97
N ALA A 311 13.12 28.63 -7.10
CA ALA A 311 13.21 27.93 -8.38
C ALA A 311 11.88 27.92 -9.15
N ARG A 312 10.74 28.13 -8.47
CA ARG A 312 9.40 28.13 -9.08
C ARG A 312 9.16 26.92 -9.98
N LEU A 313 9.56 25.75 -9.51
CA LEU A 313 9.38 24.48 -10.24
C LEU A 313 7.90 24.29 -10.56
N GLU A 314 7.62 23.66 -11.69
CA GLU A 314 6.26 23.32 -12.12
C GLU A 314 6.21 21.86 -12.52
N ALA A 315 5.16 21.15 -12.09
CA ALA A 315 4.90 19.78 -12.48
C ALA A 315 3.42 19.63 -12.84
N ASN A 316 3.13 19.18 -14.07
CA ASN A 316 1.77 19.04 -14.60
C ASN A 316 0.90 20.30 -14.42
N GLY A 317 1.44 21.51 -14.67
CA GLY A 317 0.71 22.76 -14.50
C GLY A 317 0.59 23.27 -13.06
N LEU A 318 1.11 22.52 -12.07
CA LEU A 318 1.10 22.91 -10.66
C LEU A 318 2.43 23.57 -10.28
N LEU A 319 2.37 24.85 -9.89
CA LEU A 319 3.50 25.57 -9.31
C LEU A 319 3.84 25.01 -7.92
N ILE A 320 5.11 24.66 -7.72
CA ILE A 320 5.66 24.22 -6.44
C ILE A 320 6.05 25.45 -5.61
N ASP A 321 5.04 26.10 -5.05
CA ASP A 321 5.19 27.24 -4.16
C ASP A 321 5.51 26.82 -2.70
N ALA A 322 5.62 27.80 -1.80
CA ALA A 322 5.89 27.56 -0.39
C ALA A 322 4.87 26.62 0.29
N ALA A 323 3.59 26.67 -0.11
CA ALA A 323 2.58 25.80 0.46
C ALA A 323 2.77 24.35 0.01
N ARG A 324 3.16 24.13 -1.26
CA ARG A 324 3.45 22.79 -1.80
C ARG A 324 4.76 22.21 -1.29
N VAL A 325 5.80 23.02 -1.11
CA VAL A 325 7.04 22.59 -0.44
C VAL A 325 6.74 22.12 0.97
N LYS A 326 5.98 22.91 1.75
CA LYS A 326 5.56 22.52 3.11
C LYS A 326 4.75 21.23 3.12
N GLN A 327 3.79 21.08 2.20
CA GLN A 327 2.98 19.87 2.05
C GLN A 327 3.87 18.63 1.83
N MET A 328 4.88 18.72 0.96
CA MET A 328 5.80 17.61 0.70
C MET A 328 6.69 17.30 1.91
N LEU A 329 7.21 18.30 2.62
CA LEU A 329 7.98 18.08 3.86
C LEU A 329 7.16 17.36 4.94
N GLU A 330 5.90 17.77 5.14
CA GLU A 330 4.99 17.13 6.08
C GLU A 330 4.66 15.69 5.66
N MET A 331 4.50 15.45 4.36
CA MET A 331 4.25 14.11 3.82
C MET A 331 5.49 13.21 3.95
N THR A 332 6.69 13.72 3.66
CA THR A 332 7.96 13.00 3.88
C THR A 332 8.13 12.60 5.34
N LYS A 333 7.85 13.51 6.27
CA LYS A 333 7.86 13.21 7.70
C LYS A 333 6.87 12.09 8.04
N THR A 334 5.63 12.20 7.55
CA THR A 334 4.57 11.22 7.81
C THR A 334 4.93 9.84 7.27
N VAL A 335 5.40 9.77 6.03
CA VAL A 335 5.86 8.51 5.39
C VAL A 335 6.97 7.88 6.20
N PHE A 336 7.99 8.65 6.61
CA PHE A 336 9.09 8.14 7.43
C PHE A 336 8.58 7.59 8.76
N GLU A 337 7.81 8.36 9.53
CA GLU A 337 7.36 7.95 10.86
C GLU A 337 6.48 6.70 10.80
N VAL A 338 5.62 6.58 9.79
CA VAL A 338 4.75 5.42 9.61
C VAL A 338 5.56 4.17 9.23
N ILE A 339 6.51 4.27 8.30
CA ILE A 339 7.39 3.14 7.91
C ILE A 339 8.35 2.78 9.06
N GLU A 340 8.87 3.76 9.80
CA GLU A 340 9.69 3.54 11.01
C GLU A 340 8.93 2.68 12.03
N ARG A 341 7.64 2.94 12.25
CA ARG A 341 6.81 2.13 13.15
C ARG A 341 6.60 0.71 12.65
N VAL A 342 6.44 0.50 11.34
CA VAL A 342 6.33 -0.86 10.77
C VAL A 342 7.60 -1.64 11.01
N TRP A 343 8.76 -1.07 10.68
CA TRP A 343 10.05 -1.76 10.88
C TRP A 343 10.35 -2.05 12.35
N GLN A 344 9.93 -1.16 13.26
CA GLN A 344 10.04 -1.42 14.70
C GLN A 344 9.30 -2.69 15.15
N THR A 345 8.16 -3.04 14.51
CA THR A 345 7.45 -4.29 14.83
C THR A 345 8.23 -5.54 14.46
N ALA A 346 9.19 -5.43 13.54
CA ALA A 346 10.09 -6.48 13.10
C ALA A 346 11.48 -6.39 13.75
N ASN A 347 11.64 -5.57 14.80
CA ASN A 347 12.93 -5.32 15.47
C ASN A 347 14.02 -4.77 14.53
N HIS A 348 13.61 -3.97 13.54
CA HIS A 348 14.50 -3.23 12.66
C HIS A 348 14.41 -1.73 12.93
N ALA A 349 15.53 -1.03 12.78
CA ALA A 349 15.58 0.43 12.87
C ALA A 349 15.64 1.03 11.47
N LEU A 350 14.69 1.90 11.13
CA LEU A 350 14.79 2.76 9.96
C LEU A 350 15.70 3.94 10.29
N ILE A 351 16.81 4.08 9.56
CA ILE A 351 17.91 5.02 9.84
C ILE A 351 17.64 6.36 9.16
N ASP A 352 17.51 6.32 7.85
CA ASP A 352 17.07 7.37 6.96
C ASP A 352 16.31 6.75 5.77
N MET A 353 15.66 7.57 4.96
CA MET A 353 15.05 7.15 3.70
C MET A 353 14.97 8.32 2.72
N LYS A 354 14.91 8.00 1.43
CA LYS A 354 14.55 8.94 0.37
C LYS A 354 13.19 8.58 -0.23
N ILE A 355 12.38 9.59 -0.53
CA ILE A 355 11.21 9.46 -1.42
C ILE A 355 11.21 10.56 -2.50
N GLU A 356 10.39 10.36 -3.53
CA GLU A 356 10.15 11.34 -4.59
C GLU A 356 8.63 11.58 -4.72
N PHE A 357 8.26 12.76 -5.23
CA PHE A 357 6.86 13.13 -5.47
C PHE A 357 6.58 13.35 -6.95
N GLY A 358 5.34 13.09 -7.34
CA GLY A 358 4.81 13.43 -8.65
C GLY A 358 3.48 14.17 -8.53
N VAL A 359 3.08 14.83 -9.62
CA VAL A 359 1.78 15.48 -9.76
C VAL A 359 0.92 14.70 -10.74
N ILE A 360 -0.26 14.29 -10.28
CA ILE A 360 -1.29 13.61 -11.07
C ILE A 360 -2.54 14.48 -11.20
N ASP A 361 -3.40 14.14 -12.15
CA ASP A 361 -4.78 14.63 -12.19
C ASP A 361 -5.67 13.76 -11.29
N GLY A 362 -6.34 14.37 -10.31
CA GLY A 362 -7.21 13.69 -9.34
C GLY A 362 -8.45 14.53 -9.02
N ASN A 363 -9.66 13.97 -9.21
CA ASN A 363 -10.94 14.61 -8.88
C ASN A 363 -11.10 16.05 -9.45
N GLY A 364 -10.62 16.26 -10.68
CA GLY A 364 -10.66 17.57 -11.35
C GLY A 364 -9.65 18.60 -10.83
N LYS A 365 -8.66 18.19 -10.03
CA LYS A 365 -7.58 19.02 -9.50
C LYS A 365 -6.22 18.34 -9.67
N LYS A 366 -5.14 19.12 -9.59
CA LYS A 366 -3.77 18.59 -9.52
C LYS A 366 -3.48 18.13 -8.09
N GLU A 367 -2.98 16.91 -7.94
CA GLU A 367 -2.69 16.28 -6.65
C GLU A 367 -1.22 15.86 -6.58
N ILE A 368 -0.56 16.19 -5.46
CA ILE A 368 0.80 15.74 -5.14
C ILE A 368 0.71 14.37 -4.48
N VAL A 369 1.42 13.38 -5.03
CA VAL A 369 1.44 12.01 -4.53
C VAL A 369 2.86 11.50 -4.34
N VAL A 370 3.08 10.61 -3.37
CA VAL A 370 4.33 9.84 -3.27
C VAL A 370 4.44 8.97 -4.52
N ALA A 371 5.55 9.09 -5.23
CA ALA A 371 5.79 8.45 -6.50
C ALA A 371 7.12 7.69 -6.48
N ASP A 372 7.60 7.33 -7.66
CA ASP A 372 8.78 6.49 -7.86
C ASP A 372 8.67 5.12 -7.19
N VAL A 373 9.71 4.66 -6.50
CA VAL A 373 9.71 3.42 -5.73
C VAL A 373 10.19 3.67 -4.30
N ILE A 374 9.70 2.86 -3.37
CA ILE A 374 10.29 2.72 -2.03
C ILE A 374 10.70 1.27 -1.89
N ASP A 375 11.98 0.99 -2.12
CA ASP A 375 12.56 -0.34 -2.05
C ASP A 375 13.78 -0.38 -1.12
N ASN A 376 14.62 -1.41 -1.23
CA ASN A 376 15.80 -1.55 -0.37
C ASN A 376 16.99 -0.66 -0.80
N ASP A 377 16.86 0.12 -1.87
CA ASP A 377 17.82 1.15 -2.27
C ASP A 377 17.40 2.55 -1.80
N SER A 378 16.14 2.70 -1.37
CA SER A 378 15.50 3.96 -0.95
C SER A 378 15.75 4.24 0.53
#